data_AF-W9JEE3-F1
#
_entry.id   AF-W9JEE3-F1
#
_cell.length_a   1.000
_cell.length_b   1.000
_cell.length_c   1.000
_cell.angle_alpha   90.00
_cell.angle_beta   90.00
_cell.angle_gamma   90.00
#
_symmetry.space_group_name_H-M   'P 1'
#
loop_
_entity.id
_entity.type
_entity.pdbx_description
1 polymer ?
#
loop_
_entity_poly.entity_id
_entity_poly.type
_entity_poly.pdbx_seq_one_letter_code
_entity_poly.pdbx_strand_id
1 'polypeptide(L)'
;MPNLGRVSPRPRSIHSTNITLLNAIHTSYLHSKPYQLDARTSVVANAWHTSSQATPIVDTVLGEKVWEHARRRLENNCVLLQSLHPSTPSLFIPFLDTLPFVVPSSILTSLRALQPFLHCVTPHNPSTSRYAALALALDVSLEGRVSNASLSMPADGIDIASGLLGIAPEFGYRAFDVFYYLLTSISTQAEREFLSLKPASEYSILAASGTYQPPSHLAAADDGAAADDFRQAIRQIGIKGSTHRKLIATLAGLLTLGNTLDLNAPDNYCLHRQPADD
;
A
#
# COMPACT_ATOMS: atom_id res chain seq x y z
N MET A 1 38.60 34.50 26.75
CA MET A 1 39.29 33.77 25.65
C MET A 1 38.25 32.94 24.90
N PRO A 2 38.00 33.21 23.62
CA PRO A 2 36.81 32.75 22.89
C PRO A 2 36.96 31.33 22.31
N ASN A 3 35.82 30.63 22.26
CA ASN A 3 35.32 29.70 21.26
C ASN A 3 36.34 28.99 20.32
N LEU A 4 36.59 27.70 20.56
CA LEU A 4 37.05 26.77 19.53
C LEU A 4 35.89 25.87 19.13
N GLY A 5 35.18 26.30 18.09
CA GLY A 5 34.12 25.54 17.45
C GLY A 5 34.67 24.21 16.96
N ARG A 6 34.06 23.12 17.43
CA ARG A 6 34.26 21.78 16.89
C ARG A 6 33.64 21.73 15.50
N VAL A 7 34.44 22.05 14.49
CA VAL A 7 34.08 21.86 13.09
C VAL A 7 33.97 20.35 12.86
N SER A 8 32.76 19.83 12.85
CA SER A 8 32.50 18.50 12.30
C SER A 8 32.98 18.48 10.86
N PRO A 9 33.76 17.48 10.42
CA PRO A 9 34.22 17.42 9.04
C PRO A 9 33.00 17.35 8.12
N ARG A 10 32.91 18.31 7.19
CA ARG A 10 31.95 18.24 6.08
C ARG A 10 32.16 16.90 5.37
N PRO A 11 31.13 16.10 5.09
CA PRO A 11 31.29 14.91 4.27
C PRO A 11 31.85 15.36 2.92
N ARG A 12 33.07 14.90 2.63
CA ARG A 12 33.66 15.02 1.29
C ARG A 12 32.68 14.34 0.33
N SER A 13 32.37 14.98 -0.79
CA SER A 13 31.65 14.32 -1.88
C SER A 13 32.56 13.22 -2.42
N ILE A 14 32.46 12.03 -1.83
CA ILE A 14 33.09 10.83 -2.36
C ILE A 14 32.41 10.59 -3.70
N HIS A 15 33.18 10.61 -4.79
CA HIS A 15 32.75 10.04 -6.06
C HIS A 15 32.55 8.53 -5.83
N SER A 16 31.38 8.16 -5.31
CA SER A 16 31.00 6.78 -5.12
C SER A 16 30.68 6.22 -6.50
N THR A 17 31.49 5.29 -6.99
CA THR A 17 31.09 4.49 -8.14
C THR A 17 29.82 3.70 -7.79
N ASN A 18 28.99 3.39 -8.79
CA ASN A 18 27.76 2.61 -8.59
C ASN A 18 28.03 1.29 -7.84
N ILE A 19 29.19 0.66 -8.09
CA ILE A 19 29.63 -0.56 -7.43
C ILE A 19 29.87 -0.35 -5.93
N THR A 20 30.52 0.75 -5.55
CA THR A 20 30.81 1.05 -4.14
C THR A 20 29.51 1.32 -3.37
N LEU A 21 28.59 2.06 -3.98
CA LEU A 21 27.27 2.33 -3.40
C LEU A 21 26.46 1.04 -3.22
N LEU A 22 26.43 0.18 -4.24
CA LEU A 22 25.71 -1.09 -4.19
C LEU A 22 26.26 -2.01 -3.10
N ASN A 23 27.59 -2.09 -2.97
CA ASN A 23 28.23 -2.85 -1.89
C ASN A 23 27.89 -2.29 -0.50
N ALA A 24 27.81 -0.96 -0.35
CA ALA A 24 27.46 -0.33 0.90
C ALA A 24 25.98 -0.57 1.29
N ILE A 25 25.06 -0.48 0.31
CA ILE A 25 23.64 -0.79 0.50
C ILE A 25 23.47 -2.28 0.83
N HIS A 26 24.16 -3.18 0.11
CA HIS A 26 24.13 -4.61 0.39
C HIS A 26 24.64 -4.93 1.80
N THR A 27 25.74 -4.31 2.22
CA THR A 27 26.24 -4.44 3.59
C THR A 27 25.21 -3.95 4.61
N SER A 28 24.54 -2.83 4.33
CA SER A 28 23.50 -2.29 5.22
C SER A 28 22.29 -3.22 5.33
N TYR A 29 21.88 -3.84 4.22
CA TYR A 29 20.83 -4.87 4.17
C TYR A 29 21.18 -6.08 5.04
N LEU A 30 22.40 -6.62 4.92
CA LEU A 30 22.86 -7.75 5.73
C LEU A 30 22.87 -7.46 7.23
N HIS A 31 23.06 -6.20 7.63
CA HIS A 31 23.03 -5.76 9.02
C HIS A 31 21.66 -5.21 9.45
N SER A 32 20.64 -5.31 8.60
CA SER A 32 19.29 -4.80 8.84
C SER A 32 19.24 -3.32 9.25
N LYS A 33 20.06 -2.47 8.60
CA LYS A 33 20.17 -1.04 8.88
C LYS A 33 19.82 -0.18 7.67
N PRO A 34 19.25 1.03 7.90
CA PRO A 34 19.09 2.01 6.84
C PRO A 34 20.47 2.54 6.37
N TYR A 35 20.59 2.78 5.07
CA TYR A 35 21.76 3.43 4.48
C TYR A 35 21.48 4.92 4.26
N GLN A 36 22.22 5.80 4.92
CA GLN A 36 22.08 7.25 4.76
C GLN A 36 22.79 7.71 3.49
N LEU A 37 22.07 8.33 2.55
CA LEU A 37 22.66 8.95 1.36
C LEU A 37 23.18 10.36 1.67
N ASP A 38 22.38 11.14 2.40
CA ASP A 38 22.74 12.47 2.85
C ASP A 38 22.10 12.77 4.23
N ALA A 39 22.03 14.04 4.63
CA ALA A 39 21.47 14.42 5.93
C ALA A 39 19.96 14.17 6.07
N ARG A 40 19.21 14.13 4.96
CA ARG A 40 17.75 14.11 4.86
C ARG A 40 17.19 12.92 4.05
N THR A 41 18.05 12.20 3.36
CA THR A 41 17.69 11.12 2.44
C THR A 41 18.37 9.83 2.87
N SER A 42 17.60 8.76 2.97
CA SER A 42 18.10 7.42 3.25
C SER A 42 17.45 6.41 2.31
N VAL A 43 18.13 5.27 2.15
CA VAL A 43 17.65 4.12 1.39
C VAL A 43 17.60 2.93 2.33
N VAL A 44 16.49 2.22 2.30
CA VAL A 44 16.28 0.97 3.01
C VAL A 44 15.98 -0.13 2.00
N ALA A 45 16.59 -1.29 2.22
CA ALA A 45 16.34 -2.48 1.40
C ALA A 45 15.49 -3.45 2.22
N ASN A 46 14.25 -3.70 1.76
CA ASN A 46 13.33 -4.63 2.37
C ASN A 46 12.89 -5.67 1.34
N ALA A 47 12.89 -6.94 1.74
CA ALA A 47 12.35 -8.04 0.95
C ALA A 47 11.07 -8.55 1.63
N TRP A 48 10.12 -9.07 0.83
CA TRP A 48 8.87 -9.63 1.38
C TRP A 48 9.11 -10.80 2.35
N HIS A 49 10.09 -11.65 2.08
CA HIS A 49 10.43 -12.76 2.97
C HIS A 49 10.85 -12.28 4.36
N THR A 50 11.69 -11.24 4.46
CA THR A 50 12.14 -10.70 5.75
C THR A 50 11.06 -9.84 6.41
N SER A 51 10.33 -9.07 5.61
CA SER A 51 9.30 -8.13 6.08
C SER A 51 8.00 -8.79 6.53
N SER A 52 7.74 -10.02 6.09
CA SER A 52 6.58 -10.81 6.54
C SER A 52 6.84 -11.55 7.85
N GLN A 53 8.12 -11.82 8.17
CA GLN A 53 8.53 -12.51 9.40
C GLN A 53 8.86 -11.55 10.55
N ALA A 54 9.33 -10.35 10.22
CA ALA A 54 9.72 -9.32 11.18
C ALA A 54 9.29 -7.93 10.70
N THR A 55 9.29 -6.95 11.60
CA THR A 55 9.00 -5.55 11.25
C THR A 55 9.94 -5.07 10.15
N PRO A 56 9.42 -4.47 9.05
CA PRO A 56 10.25 -3.92 7.98
C PRO A 56 11.29 -2.94 8.52
N ILE A 57 12.46 -2.91 7.88
CA ILE A 57 13.53 -1.97 8.24
C ILE A 57 13.11 -0.57 7.78
N VAL A 58 13.11 0.37 8.71
CA VAL A 58 12.80 1.78 8.46
C VAL A 58 13.88 2.65 9.08
N ASP A 59 14.11 3.83 8.50
CA ASP A 59 14.97 4.85 9.09
C ASP A 59 14.28 5.57 10.24
N THR A 60 14.52 5.11 11.47
CA THR A 60 13.94 5.70 12.68
C THR A 60 14.47 7.11 12.97
N VAL A 61 15.71 7.40 12.55
CA VAL A 61 16.34 8.71 12.79
C VAL A 61 15.69 9.79 11.91
N LEU A 62 15.18 9.42 10.74
CA LEU A 62 14.45 10.35 9.89
C LEU A 62 13.17 10.87 10.56
N GLY A 63 12.39 10.00 11.21
CA GLY A 63 11.19 10.39 11.95
C GLY A 63 11.49 11.42 13.04
N GLU A 64 12.53 11.19 13.84
CA GLU A 64 13.00 12.13 14.87
C GLU A 64 13.45 13.47 14.28
N LYS A 65 14.23 13.45 13.20
CA LYS A 65 14.71 14.68 12.53
C LYS A 65 13.56 15.52 11.99
N VAL A 66 12.57 14.88 11.36
CA VAL A 66 11.41 15.56 10.78
C VAL A 66 10.58 16.20 11.89
N TRP A 67 10.35 15.48 12.99
CA TRP A 67 9.66 16.00 14.15
C TRP A 67 10.40 17.19 14.79
N GLU A 68 11.70 17.03 15.09
CA GLU A 68 12.48 18.09 15.72
C GLU A 68 12.63 19.32 14.82
N HIS A 69 12.70 19.14 13.49
CA HIS A 69 12.69 20.25 12.55
C HIS A 69 11.36 21.01 12.61
N ALA A 70 10.22 20.30 12.53
CA ALA A 70 8.89 20.91 12.60
C ALA A 70 8.70 21.66 13.93
N ARG A 71 9.05 21.01 15.05
CA ARG A 71 8.89 21.56 16.40
C ARG A 71 9.75 22.81 16.64
N ARG A 72 11.01 22.81 16.18
CA ARG A 72 11.94 23.94 16.41
C ARG A 72 11.71 25.11 15.45
N ARG A 73 11.24 24.84 14.24
CA ARG A 73 11.03 25.87 13.21
C ARG A 73 9.59 26.37 13.14
N LEU A 74 8.64 25.65 13.73
CA LEU A 74 7.21 25.92 13.58
C LEU A 74 6.80 25.93 12.09
N GLU A 75 7.39 25.01 11.32
CA GLU A 75 7.20 24.87 9.88
C GLU A 75 6.60 23.50 9.54
N ASN A 76 5.78 23.46 8.49
CA ASN A 76 5.25 22.23 7.96
C ASN A 76 6.35 21.43 7.26
N ASN A 77 6.40 20.12 7.53
CA ASN A 77 7.32 19.20 6.88
C ASN A 77 6.56 18.13 6.09
N CYS A 78 7.22 17.55 5.11
CA CYS A 78 6.72 16.44 4.32
C CYS A 78 7.80 15.35 4.25
N VAL A 79 7.39 14.10 4.41
CA VAL A 79 8.24 12.93 4.20
C VAL A 79 7.73 12.20 2.97
N LEU A 80 8.62 11.97 2.01
CA LEU A 80 8.31 11.21 0.81
C LEU A 80 8.86 9.80 0.97
N LEU A 81 7.96 8.81 1.00
CA LEU A 81 8.31 7.40 0.99
C LEU A 81 8.09 6.86 -0.41
N GLN A 82 9.17 6.68 -1.16
CA GLN A 82 9.11 6.19 -2.53
C GLN A 82 9.66 4.77 -2.63
N SER A 83 8.89 3.88 -3.24
CA SER A 83 9.35 2.56 -3.62
C SER A 83 10.19 2.64 -4.89
N LEU A 84 11.44 2.22 -4.83
CA LEU A 84 12.35 2.17 -5.99
C LEU A 84 12.14 0.92 -6.86
N HIS A 85 11.45 -0.09 -6.33
CA HIS A 85 11.22 -1.36 -7.02
C HIS A 85 9.77 -1.84 -6.80
N PRO A 86 9.09 -2.41 -7.81
CA PRO A 86 7.72 -2.91 -7.68
C PRO A 86 7.55 -4.00 -6.62
N SER A 87 8.58 -4.79 -6.35
CA SER A 87 8.58 -5.83 -5.30
C SER A 87 8.79 -5.32 -3.88
N THR A 88 8.89 -4.01 -3.66
CA THR A 88 9.14 -3.47 -2.31
C THR A 88 7.84 -3.44 -1.49
N PRO A 89 7.84 -3.92 -0.24
CA PRO A 89 6.70 -3.76 0.65
C PRO A 89 6.47 -2.30 1.02
N SER A 90 5.22 -1.91 1.26
CA SER A 90 4.91 -0.56 1.72
C SER A 90 5.51 -0.29 3.11
N LEU A 91 6.21 0.83 3.25
CA LEU A 91 6.78 1.28 4.52
C LEU A 91 5.92 2.34 5.20
N PHE A 92 4.72 2.63 4.66
CA PHE A 92 3.91 3.75 5.12
C PHE A 92 3.47 3.58 6.58
N ILE A 93 2.85 2.44 6.92
CA ILE A 93 2.45 2.13 8.31
C ILE A 93 3.69 1.93 9.21
N PRO A 94 4.71 1.11 8.84
CA PRO A 94 5.92 0.97 9.64
C PRO A 94 6.65 2.28 9.95
N PHE A 95 6.62 3.26 9.04
CA PHE A 95 7.23 4.56 9.27
C PHE A 95 6.48 5.39 10.32
N LEU A 96 5.15 5.29 10.41
CA LEU A 96 4.38 5.99 11.44
C LEU A 96 4.77 5.55 12.86
N ASP A 97 5.13 4.27 13.03
CA ASP A 97 5.59 3.74 14.31
C ASP A 97 6.98 4.29 14.73
N THR A 98 7.72 4.89 13.79
CA THR A 98 9.03 5.53 14.08
C THR A 98 8.93 6.96 14.57
N LEU A 99 7.74 7.58 14.48
CA LEU A 99 7.54 8.95 14.90
C LEU A 99 7.73 9.05 16.42
N PRO A 100 8.39 10.11 16.93
CA PRO A 100 8.67 10.27 18.37
C PRO A 100 7.44 10.73 19.17
N PHE A 101 6.24 10.52 18.64
CA PHE A 101 4.97 10.82 19.27
C PHE A 101 3.95 9.75 18.92
N VAL A 102 2.93 9.60 19.77
CA VAL A 102 1.93 8.54 19.60
C VAL A 102 0.97 8.89 18.48
N VAL A 103 0.98 8.10 17.41
CA VAL A 103 -0.04 8.16 16.36
C VAL A 103 -1.30 7.46 16.87
N PRO A 104 -2.48 8.15 16.88
CA PRO A 104 -3.73 7.53 17.31
C PRO A 104 -4.05 6.24 16.54
N SER A 105 -4.47 5.21 17.26
CA SER A 105 -4.81 3.91 16.67
C SER A 105 -5.94 3.99 15.63
N SER A 106 -6.83 4.98 15.73
CA SER A 106 -7.88 5.24 14.74
C SER A 106 -7.32 5.55 13.35
N ILE A 107 -6.16 6.22 13.26
CA ILE A 107 -5.48 6.52 11.99
C ILE A 107 -4.93 5.24 11.38
N LEU A 108 -4.21 4.44 12.17
CA LEU A 108 -3.66 3.15 11.74
C LEU A 108 -4.78 2.19 11.30
N THR A 109 -5.89 2.18 12.04
CA THR A 109 -7.07 1.37 11.70
C THR A 109 -7.72 1.83 10.39
N SER A 110 -7.77 3.15 10.14
CA SER A 110 -8.26 3.70 8.88
C SER A 110 -7.39 3.31 7.69
N LEU A 111 -6.07 3.35 7.85
CA LEU A 111 -5.13 2.90 6.82
C LEU A 111 -5.29 1.40 6.51
N ARG A 112 -5.41 0.57 7.54
CA ARG A 112 -5.68 -0.87 7.38
C ARG A 112 -7.02 -1.15 6.71
N ALA A 113 -8.06 -0.37 7.02
CA ALA A 113 -9.36 -0.49 6.37
C ALA A 113 -9.32 -0.13 4.88
N LEU A 114 -8.40 0.77 4.47
CA LEU A 114 -8.24 1.16 3.06
C LEU A 114 -7.36 0.22 2.26
N GLN A 115 -6.42 -0.47 2.91
CA GLN A 115 -5.43 -1.32 2.24
C GLN A 115 -6.05 -2.31 1.24
N PRO A 116 -7.15 -3.04 1.55
CA PRO A 116 -7.72 -4.02 0.62
C PRO A 116 -8.37 -3.42 -0.63
N PHE A 117 -8.73 -2.12 -0.59
CA PHE A 117 -9.25 -1.39 -1.74
C PHE A 117 -8.15 -0.84 -2.65
N LEU A 118 -6.90 -0.86 -2.18
CA LEU A 118 -5.77 -0.20 -2.81
C LEU A 118 -4.66 -1.17 -3.21
N HIS A 119 -4.74 -2.43 -2.80
CA HIS A 119 -3.70 -3.42 -3.03
C HIS A 119 -4.25 -4.66 -3.72
N CYS A 120 -3.38 -5.33 -4.45
CA CYS A 120 -3.64 -6.61 -5.08
C CYS A 120 -2.39 -7.49 -5.06
N VAL A 121 -2.58 -8.78 -5.25
CA VAL A 121 -1.47 -9.74 -5.40
C VAL A 121 -0.94 -9.72 -6.84
N THR A 122 0.38 -9.73 -6.98
CA THR A 122 1.08 -10.03 -8.24
C THR A 122 2.19 -11.06 -7.98
N PRO A 123 2.71 -11.74 -9.02
CA PRO A 123 3.78 -12.73 -8.84
C PRO A 123 5.04 -12.18 -8.15
N HIS A 124 5.30 -10.88 -8.33
CA HIS A 124 6.50 -10.21 -7.83
C HIS A 124 6.27 -9.51 -6.49
N ASN A 125 5.01 -9.23 -6.13
CA ASN A 125 4.64 -8.52 -4.91
C ASN A 125 3.25 -8.96 -4.41
N PRO A 126 3.18 -9.60 -3.22
CA PRO A 126 1.93 -10.07 -2.62
C PRO A 126 0.97 -8.97 -2.14
N SER A 127 1.39 -7.71 -2.11
CA SER A 127 0.55 -6.56 -1.75
C SER A 127 1.02 -5.37 -2.58
N THR A 128 0.82 -5.47 -3.89
CA THR A 128 1.15 -4.44 -4.87
C THR A 128 0.19 -3.27 -4.71
N SER A 129 0.72 -2.08 -4.42
CA SER A 129 -0.08 -0.85 -4.38
C SER A 129 -0.58 -0.49 -5.78
N ARG A 130 -1.89 -0.32 -5.93
CA ARG A 130 -2.59 0.09 -7.15
C ARG A 130 -3.14 1.50 -7.02
N TYR A 131 -2.29 2.41 -6.54
CA TYR A 131 -2.59 3.82 -6.46
C TYR A 131 -1.34 4.66 -6.76
N ALA A 132 -1.54 5.88 -7.27
CA ALA A 132 -0.47 6.77 -7.69
C ALA A 132 0.28 7.39 -6.49
N ALA A 133 -0.47 7.92 -5.51
CA ALA A 133 0.07 8.50 -4.29
C ALA A 133 -0.97 8.50 -3.18
N LEU A 134 -0.53 8.31 -1.93
CA LEU A 134 -1.36 8.40 -0.74
C LEU A 134 -0.64 9.29 0.27
N ALA A 135 -1.30 10.35 0.72
CA ALA A 135 -0.74 11.29 1.67
C ALA A 135 -1.56 11.33 2.95
N LEU A 136 -0.88 11.25 4.09
CA LEU A 136 -1.45 11.48 5.42
C LEU A 136 -0.86 12.78 5.96
N ALA A 137 -1.70 13.79 6.14
CA ALA A 137 -1.33 15.01 6.83
C ALA A 137 -1.78 14.91 8.29
N LEU A 138 -0.86 15.21 9.22
CA LEU A 138 -1.09 15.19 10.66
C LEU A 138 -0.89 16.59 11.21
N ASP A 139 -1.89 17.12 11.90
CA ASP A 139 -1.76 18.33 12.68
C ASP A 139 -1.32 17.91 14.09
N VAL A 140 -0.11 18.31 14.47
CA VAL A 140 0.53 17.88 15.72
C VAL A 140 0.89 19.09 16.57
N SER A 141 0.48 19.09 17.84
CA SER A 141 0.85 20.12 18.81
C SER A 141 2.34 20.04 19.16
N LEU A 142 2.91 21.07 19.78
CA LEU A 142 4.34 21.07 20.19
C LEU A 142 4.70 19.99 21.22
N GLU A 143 3.70 19.50 21.96
CA GLU A 143 3.81 18.41 22.91
C GLU A 143 3.74 17.03 22.23
N GLY A 144 3.57 16.96 20.92
CA GLY A 144 3.44 15.71 20.17
C GLY A 144 2.03 15.13 20.19
N ARG A 145 0.99 15.94 20.44
CA ARG A 145 -0.40 15.45 20.39
C ARG A 145 -0.99 15.69 19.01
N VAL A 146 -1.45 14.62 18.37
CA VAL A 146 -2.16 14.71 17.09
C VAL A 146 -3.57 15.25 17.33
N SER A 147 -3.86 16.45 16.84
CA SER A 147 -5.18 17.09 16.97
C SER A 147 -6.11 16.77 15.80
N ASN A 148 -5.55 16.57 14.61
CA ASN A 148 -6.31 16.31 13.40
C ASN A 148 -5.46 15.50 12.42
N ALA A 149 -6.13 14.75 11.54
CA ALA A 149 -5.50 13.96 10.51
C ALA A 149 -6.37 13.98 9.26
N SER A 150 -5.76 14.16 8.09
CA SER A 150 -6.44 14.06 6.80
C SER A 150 -5.68 13.15 5.86
N LEU A 151 -6.44 12.34 5.12
CA LEU A 151 -5.92 11.47 4.08
C LEU A 151 -6.31 12.04 2.72
N SER A 152 -5.37 12.10 1.80
CA SER A 152 -5.60 12.58 0.44
C SER A 152 -4.92 11.69 -0.59
N MET A 153 -5.54 11.65 -1.77
CA MET A 153 -5.12 10.90 -2.93
C MET A 153 -5.52 11.69 -4.18
N PRO A 154 -4.77 11.60 -5.30
CA PRO A 154 -5.20 12.20 -6.56
C PRO A 154 -6.57 11.66 -7.02
N ALA A 155 -7.33 12.47 -7.77
CA ALA A 155 -8.69 12.10 -8.21
C ALA A 155 -8.70 10.80 -9.04
N ASP A 156 -7.78 10.68 -9.99
CA ASP A 156 -7.55 9.45 -10.79
C ASP A 156 -6.45 8.58 -10.15
N GLY A 157 -6.38 8.61 -8.82
CA GLY A 157 -5.28 8.06 -8.06
C GLY A 157 -5.33 6.55 -7.92
N ILE A 158 -6.45 5.88 -8.19
CA ILE A 158 -6.58 4.41 -8.11
C ILE A 158 -6.45 3.81 -9.51
N ASP A 159 -5.54 2.85 -9.67
CA ASP A 159 -5.36 2.10 -10.90
C ASP A 159 -6.41 0.98 -11.02
N ILE A 160 -7.63 1.38 -11.38
CA ILE A 160 -8.76 0.46 -11.61
C ILE A 160 -8.52 -0.42 -12.84
N ALA A 161 -7.78 0.08 -13.83
CA ALA A 161 -7.44 -0.66 -15.04
C ALA A 161 -6.68 -1.93 -14.68
N SER A 162 -5.55 -1.83 -13.97
CA SER A 162 -4.76 -3.03 -13.62
C SER A 162 -5.30 -3.78 -12.40
N GLY A 163 -6.05 -3.11 -11.52
CA GLY A 163 -6.55 -3.69 -10.27
C GLY A 163 -7.92 -4.37 -10.35
N LEU A 164 -8.71 -4.09 -11.41
CA LEU A 164 -10.07 -4.61 -11.54
C LEU A 164 -10.46 -5.01 -12.96
N LEU A 165 -10.22 -4.19 -13.98
CA LEU A 165 -10.81 -4.40 -15.31
C LEU A 165 -9.90 -5.16 -16.29
N GLY A 166 -8.59 -4.98 -16.17
CA GLY A 166 -7.55 -5.49 -17.07
C GLY A 166 -6.50 -6.29 -16.28
N ILE A 167 -6.97 -7.25 -15.49
CA ILE A 167 -6.09 -8.15 -14.76
C ILE A 167 -5.37 -9.03 -15.78
N ALA A 168 -4.04 -9.09 -15.68
CA ALA A 168 -3.23 -9.92 -16.56
C ALA A 168 -3.69 -11.39 -16.49
N PRO A 169 -3.87 -12.09 -17.63
CA PRO A 169 -4.35 -13.46 -17.66
C PRO A 169 -3.32 -14.49 -17.15
N GLU A 170 -2.15 -14.03 -16.73
CA GLU A 170 -1.07 -14.84 -16.19
C GLU A 170 -1.38 -15.30 -14.77
N PHE A 171 -0.92 -16.51 -14.43
CA PHE A 171 -1.06 -17.04 -13.07
C PHE A 171 -0.28 -16.19 -12.06
N GLY A 172 -0.88 -15.94 -10.89
CA GLY A 172 -0.31 -15.17 -9.79
C GLY A 172 -0.77 -13.71 -9.72
N TYR A 173 -1.53 -13.22 -10.71
CA TYR A 173 -2.18 -11.91 -10.63
C TYR A 173 -3.57 -12.02 -10.01
N ARG A 174 -3.95 -11.08 -9.16
CA ARG A 174 -5.29 -10.99 -8.56
C ARG A 174 -5.87 -9.60 -8.74
N ALA A 175 -7.19 -9.50 -8.65
CA ALA A 175 -7.89 -8.24 -8.47
C ALA A 175 -7.56 -7.62 -7.09
N PHE A 176 -8.14 -6.46 -6.78
CA PHE A 176 -8.09 -5.89 -5.44
C PHE A 176 -8.50 -6.90 -4.36
N ASP A 177 -7.75 -6.92 -3.26
CA ASP A 177 -7.89 -7.93 -2.19
C ASP A 177 -9.29 -7.94 -1.58
N VAL A 178 -9.95 -6.78 -1.53
CA VAL A 178 -11.31 -6.61 -0.97
C VAL A 178 -12.34 -7.56 -1.59
N PHE A 179 -12.22 -7.89 -2.89
CA PHE A 179 -13.15 -8.79 -3.55
C PHE A 179 -12.97 -10.24 -3.10
N TYR A 180 -11.75 -10.65 -2.82
CA TYR A 180 -11.50 -11.98 -2.29
C TYR A 180 -11.93 -12.06 -0.83
N TYR A 181 -11.69 -11.00 -0.04
CA TYR A 181 -12.14 -10.91 1.35
C TYR A 181 -13.67 -11.02 1.47
N LEU A 182 -14.40 -10.41 0.53
CA LEU A 182 -15.87 -10.54 0.41
C LEU A 182 -16.31 -12.01 0.25
N LEU A 183 -15.56 -12.80 -0.52
CA LEU A 183 -15.90 -14.18 -0.88
C LEU A 183 -15.42 -15.22 0.15
N THR A 184 -14.66 -14.81 1.16
CA THR A 184 -14.22 -15.70 2.25
C THR A 184 -15.38 -16.19 3.13
N SER A 185 -15.11 -17.24 3.90
CA SER A 185 -16.07 -17.91 4.79
C SER A 185 -16.60 -17.06 5.95
N ILE A 186 -16.07 -15.85 6.16
CA ILE A 186 -16.56 -14.92 7.18
C ILE A 186 -17.88 -14.26 6.78
N SER A 187 -18.20 -14.24 5.49
CA SER A 187 -19.54 -13.91 5.02
C SER A 187 -20.52 -14.98 5.50
N THR A 188 -21.46 -14.61 6.37
CA THR A 188 -22.46 -15.55 6.90
C THR A 188 -23.26 -16.18 5.76
N GLN A 189 -23.73 -17.42 5.92
CA GLN A 189 -24.53 -18.09 4.89
C GLN A 189 -25.72 -17.24 4.43
N ALA A 190 -26.40 -16.56 5.36
CA ALA A 190 -27.49 -15.64 5.06
C ALA A 190 -27.04 -14.41 4.24
N GLU A 191 -25.84 -13.87 4.49
CA GLU A 191 -25.26 -12.77 3.71
C GLU A 191 -24.91 -13.21 2.29
N ARG A 192 -24.35 -14.42 2.15
CA ARG A 192 -24.05 -15.01 0.84
C ARG A 192 -25.31 -15.23 0.00
N GLU A 193 -26.36 -15.74 0.61
CA GLU A 193 -27.66 -15.95 -0.06
C GLU A 193 -28.31 -14.61 -0.42
N PHE A 194 -28.32 -13.65 0.50
CA PHE A 194 -28.90 -12.33 0.25
C PHE A 194 -28.20 -11.58 -0.90
N LEU A 195 -26.88 -11.72 -1.00
CA LEU A 195 -26.07 -11.09 -2.04
C LEU A 195 -25.85 -11.97 -3.28
N SER A 196 -26.43 -13.19 -3.31
CA SER A 196 -26.20 -14.18 -4.37
C SER A 196 -24.71 -14.42 -4.69
N LEU A 197 -23.86 -14.47 -3.65
CA LEU A 197 -22.41 -14.61 -3.82
C LEU A 197 -22.02 -16.01 -4.32
N LYS A 198 -21.29 -16.02 -5.42
CA LYS A 198 -20.76 -17.22 -6.08
C LYS A 198 -19.27 -17.42 -5.75
N PRO A 199 -18.70 -18.60 -6.03
CA PRO A 199 -17.25 -18.78 -5.99
C PRO A 199 -16.51 -17.79 -6.90
N ALA A 200 -15.27 -17.44 -6.55
CA ALA A 200 -14.48 -16.46 -7.29
C ALA A 200 -14.33 -16.80 -8.79
N SER A 201 -14.28 -18.10 -9.14
CA SER A 201 -14.19 -18.58 -10.52
C SER A 201 -15.43 -18.30 -11.38
N GLU A 202 -16.57 -17.96 -10.79
CA GLU A 202 -17.80 -17.62 -11.53
C GLU A 202 -17.91 -16.12 -11.85
N TYR A 203 -16.95 -15.33 -11.40
CA TYR A 203 -16.88 -13.91 -11.73
C TYR A 203 -15.83 -13.68 -12.82
N SER A 204 -16.24 -13.19 -13.99
CA SER A 204 -15.38 -12.97 -15.17
C SER A 204 -14.12 -12.18 -14.84
N ILE A 205 -14.28 -11.11 -14.06
CA ILE A 205 -13.19 -10.25 -13.58
C ILE A 205 -12.17 -11.06 -12.76
N LEU A 206 -12.64 -11.88 -11.80
CA LEU A 206 -11.74 -12.63 -10.91
C LEU A 206 -11.17 -13.88 -11.59
N ALA A 207 -11.88 -14.42 -12.59
CA ALA A 207 -11.48 -15.60 -13.34
C ALA A 207 -10.40 -15.30 -14.40
N ALA A 208 -10.18 -14.03 -14.74
CA ALA A 208 -9.25 -13.61 -15.79
C ALA A 208 -7.84 -14.22 -15.66
N SER A 209 -7.28 -14.27 -14.45
CA SER A 209 -5.95 -14.83 -14.17
C SER A 209 -5.94 -16.27 -13.66
N GLY A 210 -7.12 -16.85 -13.43
CA GLY A 210 -7.27 -18.16 -12.77
C GLY A 210 -6.69 -18.24 -11.36
N THR A 211 -6.34 -17.11 -10.73
CA THR A 211 -5.68 -17.06 -9.42
C THR A 211 -6.64 -16.57 -8.35
N TYR A 212 -7.01 -17.46 -7.44
CA TYR A 212 -8.04 -17.17 -6.42
C TYR A 212 -7.51 -17.17 -4.99
N GLN A 213 -6.37 -17.82 -4.77
CA GLN A 213 -5.75 -18.00 -3.46
C GLN A 213 -4.57 -17.04 -3.30
N PRO A 214 -4.25 -16.63 -2.06
CA PRO A 214 -3.07 -15.84 -1.80
C PRO A 214 -1.78 -16.67 -2.01
N PRO A 215 -0.60 -16.02 -2.12
CA PRO A 215 0.63 -16.74 -2.40
C PRO A 215 1.05 -17.69 -1.27
N SER A 216 1.13 -18.98 -1.57
CA SER A 216 1.42 -20.05 -0.59
C SER A 216 2.81 -20.00 0.03
N HIS A 217 3.75 -19.26 -0.59
CA HIS A 217 5.12 -19.10 -0.09
C HIS A 217 5.22 -18.12 1.09
N LEU A 218 4.13 -17.40 1.41
CA LEU A 218 4.07 -16.49 2.54
C LEU A 218 3.22 -17.11 3.66
N ALA A 219 3.85 -17.45 4.78
CA ALA A 219 3.18 -18.10 5.89
C ALA A 219 2.04 -17.27 6.51
N ALA A 220 2.12 -15.94 6.41
CA ALA A 220 1.11 -15.01 6.95
C ALA A 220 -0.03 -14.71 5.96
N ALA A 221 -0.01 -15.28 4.75
CA ALA A 221 -0.98 -14.96 3.72
C ALA A 221 -2.25 -15.82 3.91
N ASP A 222 -3.25 -15.24 4.60
CA ASP A 222 -4.55 -15.86 4.86
C ASP A 222 -5.66 -14.83 4.60
N ASP A 223 -6.41 -15.01 3.51
CA ASP A 223 -7.52 -14.13 3.15
C ASP A 223 -8.65 -14.18 4.19
N GLY A 224 -8.85 -15.32 4.87
CA GLY A 224 -9.84 -15.45 5.93
C GLY A 224 -9.49 -14.55 7.10
N ALA A 225 -8.31 -14.72 7.69
CA ALA A 225 -7.85 -13.84 8.77
C ALA A 225 -7.87 -12.36 8.35
N ALA A 226 -7.36 -12.04 7.15
CA ALA A 226 -7.32 -10.68 6.65
C ALA A 226 -8.73 -10.08 6.40
N ALA A 227 -9.71 -10.89 6.00
CA ALA A 227 -11.09 -10.46 5.85
C ALA A 227 -11.75 -10.15 7.20
N ASP A 228 -11.43 -10.87 8.27
CA ASP A 228 -11.96 -10.58 9.61
C ASP A 228 -11.37 -9.26 10.13
N ASP A 229 -10.05 -9.11 10.01
CA ASP A 229 -9.33 -7.87 10.35
C ASP A 229 -9.90 -6.66 9.59
N PHE A 230 -10.15 -6.82 8.29
CA PHE A 230 -10.79 -5.80 7.46
C PHE A 230 -12.18 -5.43 7.99
N ARG A 231 -13.05 -6.42 8.26
CA ARG A 231 -14.41 -6.16 8.77
C ARG A 231 -14.37 -5.53 10.15
N GLN A 232 -13.41 -5.91 11.01
CA GLN A 232 -13.22 -5.30 12.31
C GLN A 232 -12.75 -3.85 12.17
N ALA A 233 -11.79 -3.57 11.29
CA ALA A 233 -11.28 -2.23 11.04
C ALA A 233 -12.39 -1.29 10.52
N ILE A 234 -13.19 -1.73 9.54
CA ILE A 234 -14.34 -1.01 9.00
C ILE A 234 -15.36 -0.67 10.11
N ARG A 235 -15.64 -1.61 11.01
CA ARG A 235 -16.50 -1.36 12.18
C ARG A 235 -15.86 -0.36 13.15
N GLN A 236 -14.57 -0.46 13.42
CA GLN A 236 -13.86 0.42 14.36
C GLN A 236 -13.83 1.88 13.87
N ILE A 237 -13.69 2.10 12.56
CA ILE A 237 -13.79 3.46 11.97
C ILE A 237 -15.23 3.99 11.87
N GLY A 238 -16.22 3.21 12.30
CA GLY A 238 -17.61 3.66 12.43
C GLY A 238 -18.54 3.24 11.29
N ILE A 239 -18.07 2.52 10.27
CA ILE A 239 -18.92 1.97 9.21
C ILE A 239 -19.61 0.71 9.74
N LYS A 240 -20.88 0.86 10.16
CA LYS A 240 -21.67 -0.21 10.80
C LYS A 240 -23.07 -0.31 10.20
N GLY A 241 -23.80 -1.37 10.56
CA GLY A 241 -25.24 -1.49 10.30
C GLY A 241 -25.62 -1.44 8.82
N SER A 242 -26.46 -0.48 8.44
CA SER A 242 -26.92 -0.31 7.05
C SER A 242 -25.80 0.15 6.11
N THR A 243 -24.89 1.01 6.56
CA THR A 243 -23.77 1.51 5.74
C THR A 243 -22.81 0.37 5.39
N HIS A 244 -22.47 -0.48 6.37
CA HIS A 244 -21.67 -1.68 6.12
C HIS A 244 -22.33 -2.60 5.09
N ARG A 245 -23.63 -2.90 5.25
CA ARG A 245 -24.37 -3.74 4.29
C ARG A 245 -24.40 -3.14 2.89
N LYS A 246 -24.56 -1.81 2.76
CA LYS A 246 -24.51 -1.12 1.46
C LYS A 246 -23.13 -1.24 0.82
N LEU A 247 -22.06 -1.04 1.58
CA LEU A 247 -20.68 -1.20 1.09
C LEU A 247 -20.44 -2.60 0.50
N ILE A 248 -20.77 -3.64 1.27
CA ILE A 248 -20.62 -5.04 0.83
C ILE A 248 -21.53 -5.34 -0.37
N ALA A 249 -22.77 -4.84 -0.39
CA ALA A 249 -23.67 -5.00 -1.52
C ALA A 249 -23.16 -4.31 -2.80
N THR A 250 -22.53 -3.13 -2.68
CA THR A 250 -21.89 -2.45 -3.81
C THR A 250 -20.75 -3.29 -4.38
N LEU A 251 -19.90 -3.87 -3.53
CA LEU A 251 -18.82 -4.76 -3.99
C LEU A 251 -19.35 -6.01 -4.71
N ALA A 252 -20.37 -6.65 -4.16
CA ALA A 252 -21.04 -7.78 -4.80
C ALA A 252 -21.69 -7.39 -6.15
N GLY A 253 -22.29 -6.21 -6.20
CA GLY A 253 -22.86 -5.63 -7.42
C GLY A 253 -21.81 -5.39 -8.50
N LEU A 254 -20.62 -4.89 -8.14
CA LEU A 254 -19.50 -4.70 -9.08
C LEU A 254 -19.04 -6.03 -9.69
N LEU A 255 -18.91 -7.08 -8.88
CA LEU A 255 -18.57 -8.42 -9.38
C LEU A 255 -19.62 -8.96 -10.36
N THR A 256 -20.90 -8.77 -10.03
CA THR A 256 -22.01 -9.22 -10.86
C THR A 256 -22.09 -8.42 -12.16
N LEU A 257 -21.85 -7.11 -12.12
CA LEU A 257 -21.77 -6.25 -13.29
C LEU A 257 -20.60 -6.67 -14.20
N GLY A 258 -19.47 -7.05 -13.61
CA GLY A 258 -18.32 -7.59 -14.34
C GLY A 258 -18.67 -8.75 -15.26
N ASN A 259 -19.58 -9.64 -14.84
CA ASN A 259 -20.04 -10.78 -15.64
C ASN A 259 -20.80 -10.39 -16.91
N THR A 260 -21.32 -9.16 -16.96
CA THR A 260 -22.02 -8.62 -18.13
C THR A 260 -21.09 -7.89 -19.10
N LEU A 261 -19.86 -7.58 -18.66
CA LEU A 261 -18.85 -6.96 -19.50
C LEU A 261 -18.19 -8.05 -20.35
N ASP A 262 -18.16 -7.85 -21.67
CA ASP A 262 -17.46 -8.73 -22.60
C ASP A 262 -15.94 -8.43 -22.58
N LEU A 263 -15.32 -8.62 -21.41
CA LEU A 263 -13.89 -8.36 -21.18
C LEU A 263 -12.96 -9.34 -21.90
N ASN A 264 -13.52 -10.44 -22.43
CA ASN A 264 -12.80 -11.45 -23.18
C ASN A 264 -12.93 -11.28 -24.70
N ALA A 265 -13.62 -10.23 -25.17
CA ALA A 265 -13.66 -9.90 -26.58
C ALA A 265 -12.25 -9.43 -27.03
N PRO A 266 -11.63 -10.05 -28.05
CA PRO A 266 -10.37 -9.54 -28.59
C PRO A 266 -10.59 -8.12 -29.11
N ASP A 267 -9.72 -7.19 -28.72
CA ASP A 267 -9.69 -5.79 -29.17
C ASP A 267 -9.79 -5.69 -30.70
N ASN A 268 -11.00 -5.53 -31.22
CA ASN A 268 -11.26 -5.25 -32.64
C ASN A 268 -11.56 -3.78 -32.91
N TYR A 269 -11.31 -2.88 -31.95
CA TYR A 269 -11.58 -1.44 -32.10
C TYR A 269 -10.40 -0.61 -32.63
N CYS A 270 -9.39 -1.22 -33.26
CA CYS A 270 -8.31 -0.50 -33.96
C CYS A 270 -8.41 -0.51 -35.50
N LEU A 271 -9.54 -0.90 -36.11
CA LEU A 271 -9.71 -0.90 -37.56
C LEU A 271 -10.97 -0.16 -38.02
N HIS A 272 -11.04 1.16 -37.80
CA HIS A 272 -11.77 2.07 -38.69
C HIS A 272 -11.32 3.52 -38.45
N ARG A 273 -10.08 3.82 -38.83
CA ARG A 273 -9.71 5.17 -39.26
C ARG A 273 -9.22 5.06 -40.69
N GLN A 274 -10.16 4.96 -41.63
CA GLN A 274 -9.84 5.19 -43.03
C GLN A 274 -9.36 6.64 -43.17
N PRO A 275 -8.24 6.91 -43.87
CA PRO A 275 -7.95 8.25 -44.33
C PRO A 275 -9.01 8.65 -45.35
N ALA A 276 -9.59 9.84 -45.18
CA ALA A 276 -10.37 10.47 -46.24
C ALA A 276 -9.38 10.94 -47.31
N ASP A 277 -9.44 10.31 -48.47
CA ASP A 277 -8.96 10.88 -49.72
C ASP A 277 -9.94 12.00 -50.12
N ASP A 278 -9.48 13.24 -50.11
CA ASP A 278 -9.73 14.31 -51.09
C ASP A 278 -8.93 15.58 -50.71
#